data_AF-A0AAD5LXP3-F1
#
_entry.id   AF-A0AAD5LXP3-F1
#
_cell.length_a   1.000
_cell.length_b   1.000
_cell.length_c   1.000
_cell.angle_alpha   90.00
_cell.angle_beta   90.00
_cell.angle_gamma   90.00
#
_symmetry.space_group_name_H-M   'P 1'
#
loop_
_entity.id
_entity.type
_entity.pdbx_description
1 polymer ?
#
loop_
_entity_poly.entity_id
_entity_poly.type
_entity_poly.pdbx_seq_one_letter_code
_entity_poly.pdbx_strand_id
1 'polypeptide(L)'
;MPTQDESHNSKGTNPHGLGDPDDRRLRIVEKEVLIPKIMRDRAKKEKCVAEVAEFTKCCASSSLLMAYTCRKENALMQECQTRWYKDEGFKKECEDIYLKERREFRLTGIPKKHRLKEAANETISGKSTVD
;
A
#
# COMPACT_ATOMS: atom_id res chain seq x y z
N MET A 1 41.44 11.58 20.75
CA MET A 1 40.16 11.70 21.48
C MET A 1 39.18 12.43 20.58
N PRO A 2 38.19 11.76 19.98
CA PRO A 2 37.20 12.42 19.16
C PRO A 2 36.12 13.03 20.05
N THR A 3 35.89 14.32 19.88
CA THR A 3 34.83 15.10 20.53
C THR A 3 33.48 14.53 20.15
N GLN A 4 32.62 14.39 21.16
CA GLN A 4 31.30 13.77 21.05
C GLN A 4 30.44 14.50 20.01
N ASP A 5 30.01 13.67 19.07
CA ASP A 5 28.92 13.80 18.10
C ASP A 5 27.81 14.74 18.57
N GLU A 6 27.51 15.73 17.72
CA GLU A 6 26.40 16.65 17.88
C GLU A 6 25.11 15.83 17.98
N SER A 7 24.60 15.74 19.20
CA SER A 7 23.29 15.19 19.50
C SER A 7 22.27 15.94 18.67
N HIS A 8 21.80 15.30 17.60
CA HIS A 8 20.74 15.79 16.75
C HIS A 8 19.55 16.14 17.64
N ASN A 9 19.26 17.45 17.71
CA ASN A 9 18.14 18.03 18.41
C ASN A 9 16.83 17.60 17.72
N SER A 10 16.40 16.36 17.97
CA SER A 10 15.12 15.82 17.54
C SER A 10 14.01 16.31 18.48
N LYS A 11 13.73 17.62 18.46
CA LYS A 11 12.43 18.13 18.92
C LYS A 11 11.45 18.03 17.78
N GLY A 12 11.01 16.79 17.56
CA GLY A 12 9.79 16.52 16.82
C GLY A 12 8.64 17.25 17.50
N THR A 13 7.99 18.14 16.77
CA THR A 13 6.68 18.68 17.14
C THR A 13 5.72 18.47 15.99
N ASN A 14 5.64 17.21 15.57
CA ASN A 14 4.38 16.74 15.04
C ASN A 14 3.35 16.87 16.19
N PRO A 15 2.27 17.66 16.03
CA PRO A 15 1.28 17.89 17.09
C PRO A 15 0.59 16.60 17.57
N HIS A 16 0.70 15.53 16.80
CA HIS A 16 0.14 14.22 17.11
C HIS A 16 1.15 13.23 17.72
N GLY A 17 2.43 13.60 17.85
CA GLY A 17 3.45 12.71 18.43
C GLY A 17 3.78 11.47 17.58
N LEU A 18 3.47 11.48 16.28
CA LEU A 18 3.61 10.31 15.38
C LEU A 18 4.97 10.24 14.64
N GLY A 19 5.93 11.06 15.08
CA GLY A 19 7.24 11.24 14.44
C GLY A 19 7.25 12.31 13.35
N ASP A 20 8.44 12.60 12.83
CA ASP A 20 8.67 13.62 11.80
C ASP A 20 7.98 13.21 10.46
N PRO A 21 7.06 14.03 9.92
CA PRO A 21 6.42 13.78 8.63
C PRO A 21 7.37 13.66 7.45
N ASP A 22 8.53 14.32 7.50
CA ASP A 22 9.48 14.37 6.39
C ASP A 22 10.64 13.36 6.53
N ASP A 23 10.68 12.59 7.64
CA ASP A 23 11.60 11.46 7.79
C ASP A 23 11.28 10.37 6.74
N ARG A 24 12.24 10.11 5.85
CA ARG A 24 12.15 9.11 4.77
C ARG A 24 12.71 7.74 5.13
N ARG A 25 13.28 7.54 6.32
CA ARG A 25 13.82 6.24 6.75
C ARG A 25 12.69 5.20 6.87
N LEU A 26 12.99 3.97 6.48
CA LEU A 26 12.06 2.84 6.57
C LEU A 26 12.42 1.93 7.75
N ARG A 27 11.42 1.62 8.55
CA ARG A 27 11.47 0.57 9.58
C ARG A 27 11.35 -0.80 8.90
N ILE A 28 11.81 -1.84 9.59
CA ILE A 28 11.77 -3.22 9.09
C ILE A 28 10.34 -3.62 8.66
N VAL A 29 9.33 -3.32 9.47
CA VAL A 29 7.93 -3.64 9.13
C VAL A 29 7.44 -2.92 7.87
N GLU A 30 7.96 -1.72 7.60
CA GLU A 30 7.56 -0.94 6.43
C GLU A 30 8.17 -1.53 5.16
N LYS A 31 9.46 -1.88 5.25
CA LYS A 31 10.23 -2.51 4.17
C LYS A 31 9.75 -3.93 3.85
N GLU A 32 9.51 -4.75 4.87
CA GLU A 32 9.24 -6.19 4.69
C GLU A 32 7.73 -6.53 4.65
N VAL A 33 6.84 -5.62 5.07
CA VAL A 33 5.40 -5.90 5.14
C VAL A 33 4.56 -4.86 4.41
N LEU A 34 4.68 -3.57 4.76
CA LEU A 34 3.74 -2.55 4.26
C LEU A 34 3.97 -2.20 2.79
N ILE A 35 5.21 -1.99 2.37
CA ILE A 35 5.54 -1.75 0.96
C ILE A 35 5.22 -2.99 0.10
N PRO A 36 5.63 -4.22 0.48
CA PRO A 36 5.23 -5.44 -0.22
C PRO A 36 3.72 -5.64 -0.34
N LYS A 37 2.94 -5.23 0.67
CA LYS A 37 1.48 -5.23 0.59
C LYS A 37 0.96 -4.27 -0.47
N ILE A 38 1.47 -3.04 -0.51
CA ILE A 38 1.12 -2.06 -1.55
C ILE A 38 1.47 -2.61 -2.94
N MET A 39 2.67 -3.18 -3.11
CA MET A 39 3.09 -3.80 -4.37
C MET A 39 2.13 -4.90 -4.80
N ARG A 40 1.75 -5.80 -3.90
CA ARG A 40 0.81 -6.89 -4.19
C ARG A 40 -0.57 -6.37 -4.62
N ASP A 41 -1.10 -5.39 -3.89
CA ASP A 41 -2.42 -4.82 -4.17
C ASP A 41 -2.43 -4.06 -5.51
N ARG A 42 -1.38 -3.29 -5.81
CA ARG A 42 -1.21 -2.61 -7.09
C ARG A 42 -0.99 -3.58 -8.25
N ALA A 43 -0.12 -4.58 -8.07
CA ALA A 43 0.13 -5.58 -9.11
C ALA A 43 -1.17 -6.27 -9.54
N LYS A 44 -2.02 -6.66 -8.59
CA LYS A 44 -3.34 -7.26 -8.91
C LYS A 44 -4.27 -6.32 -9.67
N LYS A 45 -4.28 -5.03 -9.32
CA LYS A 45 -5.20 -4.04 -9.88
C LYS A 45 -4.76 -3.46 -11.22
N GLU A 46 -3.45 -3.31 -11.41
CA GLU A 46 -2.88 -2.52 -12.50
C GLU A 46 -2.06 -3.36 -13.49
N LYS A 47 -1.46 -4.48 -13.05
CA LYS A 47 -0.43 -5.18 -13.83
C LYS A 47 -0.78 -6.62 -14.21
N CYS A 48 -1.42 -7.35 -13.29
CA CYS A 48 -1.78 -8.77 -13.42
C CYS A 48 -3.30 -8.94 -13.58
N VAL A 49 -3.94 -8.01 -14.29
CA VAL A 49 -5.41 -7.93 -14.38
C VAL A 49 -5.98 -9.19 -15.05
N ALA A 50 -5.33 -9.67 -16.11
CA ALA A 50 -5.75 -10.87 -16.83
C ALA A 50 -5.64 -12.13 -15.96
N GLU A 51 -4.51 -12.32 -15.27
CA GLU A 51 -4.28 -13.48 -14.41
C GLU A 51 -5.21 -13.47 -13.19
N VAL A 52 -5.50 -12.29 -12.63
CA VAL A 52 -6.50 -12.13 -11.57
C VAL A 52 -7.90 -12.48 -12.08
N ALA A 53 -8.25 -12.08 -13.31
CA ALA A 53 -9.55 -12.38 -13.90
C ALA A 53 -9.72 -13.89 -14.14
N GLU A 54 -8.73 -14.57 -14.73
CA GLU A 54 -8.77 -16.01 -14.96
C GLU A 54 -8.79 -16.81 -13.66
N PHE A 55 -7.98 -16.41 -12.66
CA PHE A 55 -8.05 -17.03 -11.34
C PHE A 55 -9.42 -16.83 -10.68
N THR A 56 -9.98 -15.63 -10.74
CA THR A 56 -11.32 -15.33 -10.19
C THR A 56 -12.41 -16.14 -10.89
N LYS A 57 -12.33 -16.27 -12.22
CA LYS A 57 -13.24 -17.09 -13.02
C LYS A 57 -13.17 -18.56 -12.61
N CYS A 58 -11.96 -19.10 -12.43
CA CYS A 58 -11.80 -20.46 -11.95
C CYS A 58 -12.40 -20.62 -10.55
N CYS A 59 -12.13 -19.70 -9.63
CA CYS A 59 -12.68 -19.73 -8.27
C CYS A 59 -14.21 -19.68 -8.26
N ALA A 60 -14.83 -18.86 -9.11
CA ALA A 60 -16.28 -18.76 -9.21
C ALA A 60 -16.92 -20.05 -9.77
N SER A 61 -16.23 -20.75 -10.69
CA SER A 61 -16.69 -22.03 -11.23
C SER A 61 -16.40 -23.23 -10.34
N SER A 62 -15.51 -23.08 -9.36
CA SER A 62 -15.06 -24.17 -8.50
C SER A 62 -15.83 -24.16 -7.19
N SER A 63 -16.41 -25.30 -6.83
CA SER A 63 -17.06 -25.50 -5.53
C SER A 63 -16.02 -25.89 -4.47
N LEU A 64 -16.28 -26.91 -3.65
CA LEU A 64 -15.44 -27.32 -2.51
C LEU A 64 -13.96 -27.64 -2.83
N LEU A 65 -13.61 -27.92 -4.09
CA LEU A 65 -12.26 -28.34 -4.50
C LEU A 65 -11.41 -27.23 -5.16
N MET A 66 -11.81 -25.95 -5.01
CA MET A 66 -11.15 -24.78 -5.60
C MET A 66 -9.62 -24.76 -5.48
N ALA A 67 -9.08 -25.07 -4.28
CA ALA A 67 -7.64 -25.04 -4.04
C ALA A 67 -6.87 -26.10 -4.84
N TYR A 68 -7.54 -27.17 -5.28
CA TYR A 68 -6.96 -28.20 -6.14
C TYR A 68 -7.16 -27.84 -7.62
N THR A 69 -8.37 -27.41 -8.00
CA THR A 69 -8.77 -27.15 -9.39
C THR A 69 -8.09 -25.92 -9.96
N CYS A 70 -7.99 -24.83 -9.19
CA CYS A 70 -7.45 -23.55 -9.66
C CYS A 70 -5.93 -23.40 -9.44
N ARG A 71 -5.18 -24.50 -9.29
CA ARG A 71 -3.73 -24.44 -9.03
C ARG A 71 -2.96 -23.83 -10.19
N LYS A 72 -3.40 -24.09 -11.42
CA LYS A 72 -2.78 -23.55 -12.63
C LYS A 72 -2.94 -22.03 -12.69
N GLU A 73 -4.17 -21.54 -12.55
CA GLU A 73 -4.49 -20.11 -12.61
C GLU A 73 -3.84 -19.36 -11.44
N ASN A 74 -3.79 -19.98 -10.25
CA ASN A 74 -3.07 -19.44 -9.10
C ASN A 74 -1.56 -19.32 -9.36
N ALA A 75 -0.94 -20.33 -9.98
CA ALA A 75 0.49 -20.30 -10.31
C ALA A 75 0.81 -19.18 -11.31
N LEU A 76 -0.01 -19.01 -12.36
CA LEU A 76 0.15 -17.92 -13.33
C LEU A 76 0.00 -16.54 -12.67
N MET A 77 -0.99 -16.39 -11.79
CA MET A 77 -1.17 -15.16 -11.02
C MET A 77 0.02 -14.88 -10.09
N GLN A 78 0.55 -15.90 -9.41
CA GLN A 78 1.73 -15.77 -8.55
C GLN A 78 2.99 -15.43 -9.33
N GLU A 79 3.18 -16.03 -10.51
CA GLU A 79 4.29 -15.73 -11.40
C GLU A 79 4.26 -14.27 -11.85
N CYS A 80 3.09 -13.77 -12.28
CA CYS A 80 2.92 -12.37 -12.62
C CYS A 80 3.26 -11.45 -11.43
N GLN A 81 2.72 -11.72 -10.24
CA GLN A 81 3.01 -10.90 -9.05
C GLN A 81 4.49 -10.94 -8.67
N THR A 82 5.14 -12.10 -8.77
CA THR A 82 6.56 -12.28 -8.44
C THR A 82 7.46 -11.47 -9.36
N ARG A 83 7.10 -11.36 -10.66
CA ARG A 83 7.81 -10.51 -11.61
C ARG A 83 7.86 -9.05 -11.17
N TRP A 84 6.70 -8.50 -10.80
CA TRP A 84 6.59 -7.12 -10.32
C TRP A 84 7.17 -6.93 -8.92
N TYR A 85 7.17 -7.96 -8.07
CA TYR A 85 7.83 -7.90 -6.77
C TYR A 85 9.34 -7.69 -6.88
N LYS A 86 9.97 -8.21 -7.94
CA LYS A 86 11.40 -8.07 -8.21
C LYS A 86 11.75 -6.83 -9.04
N ASP A 87 10.75 -6.06 -9.47
CA ASP A 87 10.95 -4.85 -10.25
C ASP A 87 11.28 -3.67 -9.30
N GLU A 88 12.53 -3.19 -9.35
CA GLU A 88 13.00 -2.13 -8.45
C GLU A 88 12.32 -0.77 -8.73
N GLY A 89 11.91 -0.51 -9.98
CA GLY A 89 11.16 0.70 -10.33
C GLY A 89 9.78 0.72 -9.68
N PHE A 90 9.05 -0.38 -9.84
CA PHE A 90 7.73 -0.57 -9.24
C PHE A 90 7.79 -0.58 -7.71
N LYS A 91 8.84 -1.17 -7.13
CA LYS A 91 9.09 -1.14 -5.69
C LYS A 91 9.28 0.30 -5.19
N LYS A 92 10.10 1.09 -5.90
CA LYS A 92 10.33 2.50 -5.56
C LYS A 92 9.05 3.33 -5.64
N GLU A 93 8.22 3.13 -6.68
CA GLU A 93 6.91 3.79 -6.75
C GLU A 93 6.01 3.43 -5.54
N CYS A 94 5.99 2.15 -5.15
CA CYS A 94 5.20 1.70 -4.01
C CYS A 94 5.74 2.23 -2.67
N GLU A 95 7.06 2.40 -2.56
CA GLU A 95 7.70 3.07 -1.42
C GLU A 95 7.29 4.55 -1.34
N ASP A 96 7.31 5.28 -2.45
CA ASP A 96 6.89 6.69 -2.47
C ASP A 96 5.40 6.84 -2.10
N ILE A 97 4.55 5.91 -2.55
CA ILE A 97 3.14 5.83 -2.12
C ILE A 97 3.03 5.61 -0.61
N TYR A 98 3.83 4.69 -0.06
CA TYR A 98 3.86 4.44 1.38
C TYR A 98 4.31 5.66 2.18
N LEU A 99 5.40 6.31 1.76
CA LEU A 99 5.95 7.48 2.42
C LEU A 99 4.98 8.66 2.39
N LYS A 100 4.29 8.88 1.27
CA LYS A 100 3.23 9.89 1.17
C LYS A 100 2.10 9.62 2.16
N GLU A 101 1.59 8.39 2.21
CA GLU A 101 0.55 7.99 3.15
C GLU A 101 0.99 8.18 4.62
N ARG A 102 2.22 7.76 4.94
CA ARG A 102 2.79 7.91 6.27
C ARG A 102 2.93 9.38 6.65
N ARG A 103 3.38 10.22 5.71
CA ARG A 103 3.48 11.67 5.89
C ARG A 103 2.12 12.28 6.20
N GLU A 104 1.09 11.95 5.43
CA GLU A 104 -0.28 12.42 5.68
C GLU A 104 -0.80 11.99 7.05
N PHE A 105 -0.60 10.73 7.43
CA PHE A 105 -0.98 10.24 8.76
C PHE A 105 -0.22 10.97 9.87
N ARG A 106 1.08 11.21 9.70
CA ARG A 106 1.87 11.97 10.66
C ARG A 106 1.36 13.40 10.77
N LEU A 107 1.11 14.10 9.66
CA LEU A 107 0.64 15.48 9.68
C LEU A 107 -0.75 15.67 10.31
N THR A 108 -1.65 14.71 10.09
CA THR A 108 -3.07 14.88 10.44
C THR A 108 -3.53 14.07 11.64
N GLY A 109 -2.80 13.01 12.01
CA GLY A 109 -3.25 12.02 12.98
C GLY A 109 -4.40 11.13 12.51
N ILE A 110 -4.92 11.33 11.30
CA ILE A 110 -6.12 10.62 10.80
C ILE A 110 -5.68 9.44 9.91
N PRO A 111 -6.10 8.19 10.19
CA PRO A 111 -5.74 7.04 9.36
C PRO A 111 -6.33 7.10 7.94
N LYS A 112 -5.63 6.50 6.95
CA LYS A 112 -6.05 6.44 5.54
C LYS A 112 -7.53 6.12 5.34
N LYS A 113 -8.01 5.08 6.04
CA LYS A 113 -9.37 4.56 5.90
C LYS A 113 -10.42 5.62 6.25
N HIS A 114 -10.13 6.51 7.19
CA HIS A 114 -11.05 7.58 7.59
C HIS A 114 -11.04 8.69 6.55
N ARG A 115 -9.84 9.13 6.11
CA ARG A 115 -9.70 10.15 5.05
C ARG A 115 -10.40 9.74 3.74
N LEU A 116 -10.30 8.46 3.36
CA LEU A 116 -11.01 7.93 2.19
C LEU A 116 -12.54 7.90 2.36
N LYS A 117 -13.05 7.65 3.56
CA LYS A 117 -14.49 7.69 3.85
C LYS A 117 -15.02 9.13 3.82
N GLU A 118 -14.28 10.07 4.38
CA GLU A 118 -14.61 11.50 4.36
C GLU A 118 -14.67 12.02 2.92
N ALA A 119 -13.62 11.78 2.12
CA ALA A 119 -13.61 12.18 0.71
C ALA A 119 -14.75 11.54 -0.12
N ALA A 120 -15.10 10.29 0.16
CA ALA A 120 -16.24 9.63 -0.48
C ALA A 120 -17.58 10.27 -0.07
N ASN A 121 -17.75 10.60 1.22
CA ASN A 121 -18.96 11.25 1.73
C ASN A 121 -19.13 12.68 1.18
N GLU A 122 -18.04 13.44 1.05
CA GLU A 122 -18.05 14.76 0.41
C GLU A 122 -18.44 14.69 -1.06
N THR A 123 -17.95 13.68 -1.78
CA THR A 123 -18.34 13.44 -3.18
C THR A 123 -19.83 13.10 -3.33
N ILE A 124 -20.42 12.42 -2.34
CA ILE A 124 -21.85 12.10 -2.33
C ILE A 124 -22.69 13.33 -1.97
N SER A 125 -22.27 14.11 -0.97
CA SER A 125 -22.95 15.35 -0.55
C SER A 125 -22.94 16.41 -1.65
N GLY A 126 -21.83 16.55 -2.38
CA GLY A 126 -21.72 17.44 -3.55
C GLY A 126 -22.55 17.03 -4.77
N LYS A 127 -23.16 15.83 -4.78
CA LYS A 127 -24.02 15.34 -5.87
C LYS A 127 -25.51 15.62 -5.67
N SER A 128 -25.91 16.29 -4.57
CA SER A 128 -27.32 16.63 -4.25
C SER A 128 -27.77 18.04 -4.67
N THR A 129 -27.05 18.77 -5.54
CA THR A 129 -27.44 20.13 -5.97
C THR A 129 -27.55 20.32 -7.48
N VAL A 130 -27.92 19.28 -8.23
CA VAL A 130 -28.35 19.44 -9.62
C VAL A 130 -29.79 18.94 -9.74
N ASP A 131 -30.72 19.85 -9.45
CA ASP A 131 -32.09 19.90 -9.98
C ASP A 131 -32.37 21.37 -10.34
#